data_AF-A0A939NVC5-F1
#
_entry.id   AF-A0A939NVC5-F1
#
_cell.length_a   1.000
_cell.length_b   1.000
_cell.length_c   1.000
_cell.angle_alpha   90.00
_cell.angle_beta   90.00
_cell.angle_gamma   90.00
#
_symmetry.space_group_name_H-M   'P 1'
#
loop_
_entity.id
_entity.type
_entity.pdbx_description
1 polymer ?
#
loop_
_entity_poly.entity_id
_entity_poly.type
_entity_poly.pdbx_seq_one_letter_code
_entity_poly.pdbx_strand_id
1 'polypeptide(L)' 'MVGPRRLGKTTLVRKMGTSNRTYITLDDQTVLATAKSDPAGFIRGLDKALIDEVQRAPDLLLAIKKTVD' A
#
# COMPACT_ATOMS: atom_id res chain seq x y z
N MET A 1 -0.29 -12.56 -25.79
CA MET A 1 0.02 -13.19 -24.48
C MET A 1 -0.08 -12.12 -23.39
N VAL A 2 -1.22 -12.04 -22.72
CA VAL A 2 -1.39 -11.16 -21.55
C VAL A 2 -1.32 -12.06 -20.32
N GLY A 3 -0.17 -12.10 -19.67
CA GLY A 3 -0.01 -12.74 -18.38
C GLY A 3 0.22 -11.64 -17.34
N PRO A 4 -0.67 -11.44 -16.35
CA PRO A 4 -0.33 -10.66 -15.17
C PRO A 4 0.71 -11.44 -14.35
N ARG A 5 1.97 -11.41 -14.81
CA ARG A 5 3.10 -11.87 -14.02
C ARG A 5 3.38 -10.83 -12.95
N ARG A 6 2.82 -11.07 -11.76
CA ARG A 6 3.49 -11.05 -10.44
C ARG A 6 2.54 -10.52 -9.35
N LEU A 7 1.57 -11.36 -9.00
CA LEU A 7 0.92 -11.43 -7.67
C LEU A 7 1.92 -11.82 -6.55
N GLY A 8 3.13 -11.27 -6.54
CA GLY A 8 4.32 -11.98 -6.05
C GLY A 8 5.24 -11.27 -5.05
N LYS A 9 4.81 -10.20 -4.36
CA LYS A 9 5.65 -9.61 -3.29
C LYS A 9 5.00 -9.57 -1.90
N THR A 10 3.67 -9.49 -1.81
CA THR A 10 2.96 -9.39 -0.53
C THR A 10 2.69 -10.73 0.16
N THR A 11 2.87 -11.87 -0.53
CA THR A 11 2.85 -13.19 0.12
C THR A 11 4.15 -13.50 0.89
N LEU A 12 5.25 -12.76 0.66
CA LEU A 12 6.57 -13.09 1.21
C LEU A 12 6.86 -12.51 2.62
N VAL A 13 6.14 -11.47 3.06
CA VAL A 13 6.44 -10.79 4.35
C VAL A 13 5.70 -11.40 5.54
N ARG A 14 4.90 -12.46 5.32
CA ARG A 14 4.11 -13.10 6.37
C ARG A 14 4.78 -14.30 7.06
N LYS A 15 6.05 -14.62 6.75
CA LYS A 15 6.68 -15.88 7.21
C LYS A 15 7.86 -15.79 8.18
N MET A 16 8.45 -14.63 8.46
CA MET A 16 9.58 -14.58 9.39
C MET A 16 9.54 -13.33 10.28
N GLY A 17 8.75 -13.41 11.35
CA GLY A 17 9.19 -13.27 12.74
C GLY A 17 9.94 -12.02 13.25
N THR A 18 10.57 -11.20 12.42
CA THR A 18 11.46 -10.12 12.90
C THR A 18 11.69 -9.06 11.80
N SER A 19 10.76 -8.10 11.63
CA SER A 19 10.91 -6.74 11.02
C SER A 19 9.55 -6.18 10.60
N ASN A 20 8.75 -5.76 11.59
CA ASN A 20 7.27 -5.62 11.57
C ASN A 20 6.69 -4.46 10.73
N ARG A 21 7.20 -4.18 9.52
CA ARG A 21 6.67 -3.12 8.64
C ARG A 21 6.34 -3.66 7.25
N THR A 22 5.12 -3.40 6.79
CA THR A 22 4.66 -3.72 5.44
C THR A 22 5.23 -2.71 4.46
N TYR A 23 6.01 -3.13 3.48
CA TYR A 23 6.44 -2.25 2.40
C TYR A 23 5.45 -2.32 1.23
N ILE A 24 4.99 -1.15 0.78
CA ILE A 24 3.97 -1.00 -0.26
C ILE A 24 4.49 0.03 -1.25
N THR A 25 4.37 -0.24 -2.56
CA THR A 25 4.73 0.72 -3.60
C THR A 25 3.49 1.05 -4.44
N LEU A 26 3.29 2.33 -4.72
CA LEU A 26 2.22 2.81 -5.60
C LEU A 26 2.55 2.68 -7.10
N ASP A 27 3.69 2.05 -7.43
CA ASP A 27 3.97 1.63 -8.80
C ASP A 27 3.13 0.45 -9.25
N ASP A 28 2.68 -0.38 -8.30
CA ASP A 28 1.71 -1.42 -8.60
C ASP A 28 0.36 -0.78 -8.92
N GLN A 29 -0.10 -0.94 -10.16
CA GLN A 29 -1.33 -0.32 -10.65
C GLN A 29 -2.57 -0.76 -9.85
N THR A 30 -2.58 -1.97 -9.28
CA THR A 30 -3.68 -2.47 -8.45
C THR A 30 -3.70 -1.76 -7.10
N VAL A 31 -2.51 -1.60 -6.49
CA VAL A 31 -2.34 -0.87 -5.23
C VAL A 31 -2.71 0.60 -5.42
N LEU A 32 -2.21 1.23 -6.49
CA LEU A 32 -2.55 2.61 -6.81
C LEU A 32 -4.04 2.81 -7.07
N ALA A 33 -4.69 1.91 -7.80
CA ALA A 33 -6.13 1.99 -8.04
C ALA A 33 -6.93 1.92 -6.73
N THR A 34 -6.52 1.03 -5.82
CA THR A 34 -7.15 0.87 -4.49
C THR A 34 -6.95 2.12 -3.62
N ALA A 35 -5.71 2.62 -3.54
CA ALA A 35 -5.41 3.87 -2.84
C ALA A 35 -6.15 5.08 -3.47
N LYS A 36 -6.31 5.05 -4.80
CA LYS A 36 -7.16 5.91 -5.64
C LYS A 36 -8.61 5.97 -5.17
N SER A 37 -9.25 4.80 -5.15
CA SER A 37 -10.70 4.68 -5.00
C SER A 37 -11.16 4.82 -3.56
N ASP A 38 -10.36 4.35 -2.59
CA ASP A 38 -10.66 4.44 -1.16
C ASP A 38 -9.39 4.69 -0.35
N PRO A 39 -8.89 5.94 -0.31
CA PRO A 39 -7.68 6.29 0.43
C PRO A 39 -7.81 6.01 1.93
N ALA A 40 -9.00 6.18 2.51
CA ALA A 40 -9.23 6.00 3.94
C ALA A 40 -9.26 4.50 4.32
N GLY A 41 -9.99 3.68 3.57
CA GLY A 41 -10.01 2.22 3.75
C GLY A 41 -8.64 1.60 3.52
N PHE A 42 -7.88 2.12 2.54
CA PHE A 42 -6.51 1.69 2.29
C PHE A 42 -5.60 1.86 3.52
N ILE A 43 -5.65 3.01 4.20
CA ILE A 43 -4.84 3.28 5.39
C ILE A 43 -5.33 2.49 6.62
N ARG A 44 -6.66 2.34 6.80
CA ARG A 44 -7.23 1.61 7.95
C ARG A 44 -6.76 0.16 8.06
N GLY A 45 -6.41 -0.48 6.95
CA GLY A 45 -5.89 -1.85 6.92
C GLY A 45 -4.40 -1.97 7.25
N LEU A 46 -3.70 -0.85 7.47
CA LEU A 46 -2.26 -0.82 7.70
C LEU A 46 -1.96 -0.55 9.17
N ASP A 47 -1.20 -1.44 9.80
CA ASP A 47 -0.68 -1.25 11.17
C ASP A 47 0.63 -0.45 11.11
N LYS A 48 1.70 -1.08 10.62
CA LYS A 48 2.96 -0.39 10.33
C LYS A 48 3.32 -0.63 8.87
N ALA A 49 3.33 0.44 8.08
CA ALA A 49 3.67 0.36 6.66
C ALA A 49 4.62 1.48 6.22
N LEU A 50 5.45 1.18 5.22
CA LEU A 50 6.22 2.14 4.45
C LEU A 50 5.63 2.16 3.05
N ILE A 51 5.12 3.32 2.63
CA ILE A 51 4.50 3.52 1.32
C ILE A 51 5.47 4.32 0.47
N ASP A 52 5.87 3.74 -0.65
CA ASP A 52 6.74 4.38 -1.63
C ASP A 52 5.93 4.98 -2.79
N GLU A 53 6.53 5.95 -3.48
CA GLU A 53 5.93 6.66 -4.62
C GLU A 53 4.59 7.36 -4.24
N VAL A 54 4.51 7.87 -3.00
CA VAL A 54 3.28 8.45 -2.42
C VAL A 54 2.72 9.62 -3.24
N GLN A 55 3.57 10.35 -3.96
CA GLN A 55 3.16 11.45 -4.85
C GLN A 55 2.22 10.99 -5.98
N ARG A 56 2.13 9.69 -6.28
CA ARG A 56 1.18 9.14 -7.25
C ARG A 56 -0.27 9.12 -6.75
N ALA A 57 -0.48 9.23 -5.43
CA ALA A 57 -1.78 9.30 -4.78
C ALA A 57 -1.82 10.43 -3.73
N PRO A 58 -1.88 11.71 -4.16
CA PRO A 58 -1.87 12.85 -3.24
C PRO A 58 -3.03 12.83 -2.23
N ASP A 59 -4.21 12.31 -2.61
CA ASP A 59 -5.37 12.17 -1.72
C ASP A 59 -5.11 11.22 -0.54
N LEU A 60 -4.14 10.30 -0.67
CA LEU A 60 -3.71 9.41 0.40
C LEU A 60 -3.05 10.18 1.54
N LEU A 61 -2.30 11.24 1.24
CA LEU A 61 -1.69 12.10 2.25
C LEU A 61 -2.75 12.81 3.10
N LEU A 62 -3.84 13.27 2.46
CA LEU A 62 -4.96 13.89 3.17
C LEU A 62 -5.66 12.89 4.10
N ALA A 63 -5.83 11.64 3.66
CA ALA A 63 -6.41 10.58 4.48
C ALA A 63 -5.52 10.21 5.68
N ILE A 64 -4.19 10.14 5.49
CA ILE A 64 -3.24 9.93 6.58
C ILE A 64 -3.34 11.07 7.61
N LYS A 65 -3.35 12.33 7.16
CA LYS A 65 -3.46 13.49 8.04
C LYS A 65 -4.71 13.44 8.91
N LYS A 66 -5.87 13.16 8.31
CA LYS A 66 -7.15 12.98 9.02
C LYS A 66 -7.18 11.84 10.04
N THR A 67 -6.26 10.88 9.94
CA THR A 67 -6.18 9.73 10.86
C THR A 67 -5.22 9.98 12.02
N VAL A 68 -4.32 10.96 11.88
CA VAL A 68 -3.28 11.31 12.87
C VAL A 68 -3.62 12.59 13.65
N ASP A 69 -4.51 13.44 13.13
CA ASP A 69 -5.22 14.48 13.91
C ASP A 69 -6.07 13.86 15.03
#